data_AF-A0A5J5KBF7-F1
#
_entry.id   AF-A0A5J5KBF7-F1
#
_cell.length_a   1.000
_cell.length_b   1.000
_cell.length_c   1.000
_cell.angle_alpha   90.00
_cell.angle_beta   90.00
_cell.angle_gamma   90.00
#
_symmetry.space_group_name_H-M   'P 1'
#
loop_
_entity.id
_entity.type
_entity.pdbx_description
1 polymer ?
#
loop_
_entity_poly.entity_id
_entity_poly.type
_entity_poly.pdbx_seq_one_letter_code
_entity_poly.pdbx_strand_id
1 'polypeptide(L)' 'MAEVSASPEAEEWENDTLPRFLDGLAAFVSAMDGYFRNQGLSVPDQPSWQLVGDMLAAATLYE' A
#
# COMPACT_ATOMS: atom_id res chain seq x y z
N MET A 1 31.09 -3.63 7.91
CA MET A 1 29.75 -3.70 7.29
C MET A 1 28.99 -2.53 7.88
N ALA A 2 28.68 -1.51 7.09
CA ALA A 2 28.00 -0.33 7.61
C ALA A 2 26.53 -0.69 7.86
N GLU A 3 26.09 -0.61 9.11
CA GLU A 3 24.66 -0.65 9.45
C GLU A 3 24.01 0.57 8.81
N VAL A 4 23.07 0.31 7.90
CA VAL A 4 22.17 1.33 7.41
C VAL A 4 21.18 1.63 8.54
N SER A 5 21.54 2.57 9.41
CA SER A 5 20.58 3.11 10.37
C SER A 5 19.56 3.91 9.58
N ALA A 6 18.34 3.38 9.46
CA ALA A 6 17.21 4.16 8.96
C ALA A 6 17.09 5.44 9.82
N SER A 7 17.04 6.60 9.16
CA SER A 7 16.92 7.90 9.83
C SER A 7 15.60 7.99 10.62
N PRO A 8 15.57 8.74 11.74
CA PRO A 8 14.44 8.79 12.69
C PRO A 8 13.18 9.53 12.19
N GLU A 9 12.99 9.66 10.88
CA GLU A 9 11.85 10.33 10.24
C GLU A 9 11.19 9.47 9.15
N ALA A 10 11.53 8.18 9.05
CA ALA A 10 10.67 7.25 8.33
C ALA A 10 9.40 7.08 9.17
N GLU A 11 8.27 7.63 8.74
CA GLU A 11 6.97 7.33 9.33
C GLU A 11 6.86 5.81 9.49
N GLU A 12 6.73 5.37 10.75
CA GLU A 12 6.63 3.96 11.08
C GLU A 12 5.37 3.42 10.37
N TRP A 13 5.55 2.40 9.54
CA TRP A 13 4.41 1.77 8.88
C TRP A 13 3.48 1.24 9.95
N GLU A 14 2.19 1.53 9.82
CA GLU A 14 1.19 0.97 10.72
C GLU A 14 1.22 -0.56 10.64
N ASN A 15 1.43 -1.09 9.44
CA ASN A 15 1.68 -2.50 9.16
C ASN A 15 3.18 -2.83 9.13
N ASP A 16 3.80 -2.76 10.30
CA ASP A 16 5.24 -2.93 10.55
C ASP A 16 5.78 -4.37 10.44
N THR A 17 4.91 -5.37 10.35
CA THR A 17 5.29 -6.77 10.18
C THR A 17 4.82 -7.30 8.82
N LEU A 18 5.57 -8.25 8.25
CA LEU A 18 5.21 -8.85 6.97
C LEU A 18 3.77 -9.40 6.93
N PRO A 19 3.27 -10.13 7.96
CA PRO A 19 1.88 -10.58 7.95
C PRO A 19 0.88 -9.41 7.88
N ARG A 20 1.05 -8.39 8.74
CA ARG A 20 0.17 -7.21 8.74
C ARG A 20 0.20 -6.46 7.41
N PHE A 21 1.37 -6.34 6.80
CA PHE A 21 1.53 -5.71 5.49
C PHE A 21 0.78 -6.47 4.39
N LEU A 22 0.89 -7.80 4.39
CA LEU A 22 0.17 -8.63 3.42
C LEU A 22 -1.34 -8.62 3.65
N ASP A 23 -1.79 -8.55 4.91
CA ASP A 23 -3.20 -8.38 5.25
C ASP A 23 -3.73 -7.04 4.74
N GLY A 24 -3.03 -5.93 5.01
CA GLY A 24 -3.38 -4.59 4.51
C GLY A 24 -3.38 -4.50 2.98
N LEU A 25 -2.41 -5.15 2.32
CA LEU A 25 -2.40 -5.25 0.85
C LEU A 25 -3.63 -6.00 0.33
N ALA A 26 -3.99 -7.13 0.94
CA ALA A 26 -5.15 -7.92 0.54
C ALA A 26 -6.47 -7.15 0.78
N ALA A 27 -6.55 -6.41 1.89
CA ALA A 27 -7.67 -5.55 2.23
C ALA A 27 -7.83 -4.44 1.18
N PHE A 28 -6.74 -3.74 0.82
CA PHE A 28 -6.75 -2.70 -0.21
C PHE A 28 -7.19 -3.26 -1.58
N VAL A 29 -6.59 -4.36 -2.05
CA VAL A 29 -6.95 -4.98 -3.35
C VAL A 29 -8.44 -5.33 -3.40
N SER A 30 -9.01 -5.79 -2.28
CA SER A 30 -10.44 -6.12 -2.20
C SER A 30 -11.34 -4.88 -2.20
N ALA A 31 -10.82 -3.72 -1.79
CA ALA A 31 -11.55 -2.46 -1.66
C ALA A 31 -11.27 -1.42 -2.77
N MET A 32 -10.23 -1.62 -3.60
CA MET A 32 -9.69 -0.58 -4.49
C MET A 32 -10.70 -0.04 -5.50
N ASP A 33 -11.66 -0.86 -5.94
CA ASP A 33 -12.77 -0.43 -6.79
C ASP A 33 -13.54 0.75 -6.18
N GLY A 34 -13.78 0.68 -4.86
CA GLY A 34 -14.42 1.75 -4.11
C GLY A 34 -13.55 3.00 -4.04
N TYR A 35 -12.24 2.84 -3.85
CA TYR A 35 -11.27 3.94 -3.84
C TYR A 35 -11.28 4.74 -5.16
N PHE A 36 -11.31 4.07 -6.32
CA PHE A 36 -11.40 4.76 -7.62
C PHE A 36 -12.76 5.44 -7.80
N ARG A 37 -13.86 4.72 -7.53
CA ARG A 37 -15.22 5.26 -7.69
C ARG A 37 -15.48 6.49 -6.83
N ASN A 38 -15.00 6.50 -5.58
CA ASN A 38 -15.16 7.62 -4.66
C ASN A 38 -14.43 8.89 -5.13
N GLN A 39 -13.40 8.73 -5.97
CA GLN A 39 -12.68 9.84 -6.58
C GLN A 39 -13.24 10.23 -7.96
N GLY A 40 -14.32 9.59 -8.42
CA GLY A 40 -14.86 9.79 -9.76
C GLY A 40 -13.94 9.25 -10.88
N LEU A 41 -13.03 8.34 -10.54
CA LEU A 41 -12.10 7.70 -11.47
C LEU A 41 -12.66 6.37 -11.96
N SER A 42 -12.32 5.99 -13.19
CA SER A 42 -12.57 4.64 -13.71
C SER A 42 -11.62 3.65 -13.04
N VAL A 43 -12.15 2.49 -12.64
CA VAL A 43 -11.32 1.37 -12.18
C VAL A 43 -10.44 0.89 -13.35
N PRO A 44 -9.12 0.70 -13.16
CA PRO A 44 -8.25 0.22 -14.21
C PRO A 44 -8.63 -1.19 -14.69
N ASP A 45 -8.84 -1.36 -16.01
CA ASP A 45 -9.15 -2.68 -16.61
C ASP A 45 -7.94 -3.61 -16.68
N GLN A 46 -6.72 -3.05 -16.59
CA GLN A 46 -5.46 -3.79 -16.63
C GLN A 46 -4.52 -3.24 -15.55
N PRO A 47 -3.74 -4.11 -14.89
CA PRO A 47 -2.74 -3.66 -13.93
C PRO A 47 -1.62 -2.88 -14.61
N SER A 48 -1.16 -1.81 -13.98
CA SER A 48 0.02 -1.05 -14.37
C SER A 48 1.06 -1.11 -13.25
N TRP A 49 2.33 -0.89 -13.58
CA TRP A 49 3.37 -0.80 -12.54
C TRP A 49 3.13 0.34 -11.55
N GLN A 50 2.50 1.43 -12.00
CA GLN A 50 2.07 2.51 -11.11
C GLN A 50 1.05 1.99 -10.10
N LEU A 51 0.02 1.28 -10.56
CA LEU A 51 -1.01 0.70 -9.69
C LEU A 51 -0.38 -0.24 -8.65
N VAL A 52 0.60 -1.06 -9.04
CA VAL A 52 1.33 -1.92 -8.09
C VAL A 52 2.07 -1.08 -7.05
N GLY A 53 2.73 0.00 -7.45
CA GLY A 53 3.37 0.94 -6.52
C GLY A 53 2.37 1.55 -5.54
N ASP A 54 1.22 1.99 -6.03
CA ASP A 54 0.15 2.59 -5.22
C ASP A 54 -0.44 1.55 -4.23
N MET A 55 -0.63 0.30 -4.67
CA MET A 55 -1.07 -0.82 -3.82
C MET A 55 -0.08 -1.08 -2.67
N LEU A 56 1.23 -1.11 -2.97
CA LEU A 56 2.26 -1.32 -1.96
C LEU A 56 2.36 -0.17 -0.96
N ALA A 57 2.15 1.07 -1.44
CA ALA A 57 2.09 2.24 -0.57
C ALA A 57 0.84 2.23 0.32
N ALA A 58 -0.32 1.83 -0.21
CA ALA A 58 -1.54 1.71 0.59
C ALA A 58 -1.42 0.65 1.70
N ALA A 59 -0.74 -0.47 1.41
CA ALA A 59 -0.55 -1.56 2.35
C ALA A 59 0.25 -1.19 3.62
N THR A 60 0.96 -0.05 3.64
CA THR A 60 1.67 0.42 4.84
C THR A 60 0.73 0.99 5.90
N LEU A 61 -0.51 1.34 5.51
CA LEU A 61 -1.51 2.05 6.34
C LEU A 61 -2.88 1.35 6.40
N TYR A 62 -3.24 0.52 5.42
CA TYR A 62 -4.57 -0.11 5.35
C TYR A 62 -4.71 -1.27 6.36
N GLU A 63 -5.77 -1.29 7.15
CA GLU A 63 -6.11 -2.39 8.08
C GLU A 63 -6.97 -3.50 7.43
#